data_AF-A0AAU2Y7Q2-F1
#
_entry.id   AF-A0AAU2Y7Q2-F1
#
_cell.length_a   1.000
_cell.length_b   1.000
_cell.length_c   1.000
_cell.angle_alpha   90.00
_cell.angle_beta   90.00
_cell.angle_gamma   90.00
#
_symmetry.space_group_name_H-M   'P 1'
#
loop_
_entity.id
_entity.type
_entity.pdbx_description
1 polymer ?
#
loop_
_entity_poly.entity_id
_entity_poly.type
_entity_poly.pdbx_seq_one_letter_code
_entity_poly.pdbx_strand_id
1 'polypeptide(L)'
;MAGATPEQSANAARTTPATPCTSTPDLVARVADSLRRTVTFIRERREHPGDGPELFLAAEQALVLGHPLHPTPKSREGLSEAEAGLYSPELHGSFPLHWLAVAPSALATDSAWTERGRLVPAPQLMARLAEADLSLPDGYAALPLHPWQLREVRQRSETAALFDAGLLRDLGTHGPPWHPTSSVRTIYRSNSPAMLKLSLGLRITNSCRENLRKELHRGVEVHRLLRSGLSEQWRAAHPGFDIVRDPAWLAVDAPDGSPVPGLDVMIRHNPFSPSDDVSCVAGLVSPRPQVQAGRTPAGSPRRPLETDPSILRSRLATVVTRIAGRTGRPCKAVAAEWFLRYLEQVVRPVLWLDAEAGIALEAHQQNTLLLLDADGWPAGGRYRDNQGYYFRESRRTELDARLPGIGEYSDTFVSDEVTDERFAYYLAINNVLGLIGAFGSQRLADERLLLAAFRRFLGDVASGPARLRTSLPAHLLDSPVLRCKANLLTRLHGLDELVGPVDTQSVYVTIANPLHS
;
A
#
# COMPACT_ATOMS: atom_id res chain seq x y z
N MET A 1 -31.62 -36.80 55.36
CA MET A 1 -30.66 -37.43 54.43
C MET A 1 -30.73 -36.69 53.11
N ALA A 2 -29.56 -36.46 52.50
CA ALA A 2 -29.26 -35.73 51.25
C ALA A 2 -30.31 -35.95 50.12
N GLY A 3 -30.59 -35.04 49.19
CA GLY A 3 -29.79 -33.95 48.61
C GLY A 3 -29.29 -34.37 47.21
N ALA A 4 -29.85 -33.81 46.13
CA ALA A 4 -29.21 -33.70 44.81
C ALA A 4 -30.02 -32.81 43.83
N THR A 5 -29.32 -31.85 43.25
CA THR A 5 -29.64 -30.90 42.17
C THR A 5 -29.49 -31.53 40.76
N PRO A 6 -30.04 -30.91 39.69
CA PRO A 6 -29.65 -31.19 38.32
C PRO A 6 -28.68 -30.12 37.77
N GLU A 7 -27.43 -30.48 37.50
CA GLU A 7 -26.51 -29.71 36.65
C GLU A 7 -26.48 -30.34 35.26
N GLN A 8 -26.98 -29.61 34.26
CA GLN A 8 -26.79 -29.93 32.85
C GLN A 8 -25.40 -29.49 32.42
N SER A 9 -24.67 -30.45 31.86
CA SER A 9 -23.27 -30.38 31.47
C SER A 9 -23.10 -29.54 30.20
N ALA A 10 -22.38 -28.43 30.33
CA ALA A 10 -21.78 -27.74 29.19
C ALA A 10 -20.59 -28.57 28.67
N ASN A 11 -20.68 -29.04 27.43
CA ASN A 11 -19.53 -29.62 26.73
C ASN A 11 -19.43 -28.99 25.34
N ALA A 12 -19.02 -27.72 25.31
CA ALA A 12 -18.53 -27.07 24.09
C ALA A 12 -17.03 -27.36 23.99
N ALA A 13 -16.68 -28.28 23.09
CA ALA A 13 -15.30 -28.53 22.71
C ALA A 13 -14.69 -27.22 22.16
N ARG A 14 -13.81 -26.60 22.94
CA ARG A 14 -12.93 -25.52 22.47
C ARG A 14 -11.90 -26.13 21.52
N THR A 15 -12.15 -26.06 20.23
CA THR A 15 -11.11 -26.17 19.21
C THR A 15 -10.34 -24.85 19.18
N THR A 16 -9.23 -24.79 19.92
CA THR A 16 -8.23 -23.73 19.74
C THR A 16 -7.58 -23.89 18.35
N PRO A 17 -7.57 -22.86 17.49
CA PRO A 17 -6.73 -22.90 16.30
C PRO A 17 -5.28 -22.77 16.75
N ALA A 18 -4.49 -23.81 16.53
CA ALA A 18 -3.05 -23.77 16.74
C ALA A 18 -2.44 -22.82 15.69
N THR A 19 -2.02 -21.63 16.13
CA THR A 19 -1.22 -20.71 15.32
C THR A 19 0.11 -21.41 15.00
N PRO A 20 0.48 -21.64 13.74
CA PRO A 20 1.79 -22.19 13.45
C PRO A 20 2.82 -21.10 13.74
N CYS A 21 3.50 -21.24 14.88
CA CYS A 21 4.74 -20.53 15.15
C CYS A 21 5.67 -20.80 13.95
N THR A 22 6.00 -19.79 13.15
CA THR A 22 6.99 -19.94 12.09
C THR A 22 8.29 -20.40 12.74
N SER A 23 8.73 -21.62 12.44
CA SER A 23 9.95 -22.15 13.01
C SER A 23 11.12 -21.25 12.57
N THR A 24 12.13 -21.04 13.43
CA THR A 24 13.35 -20.29 13.09
C THR A 24 13.93 -20.65 11.70
N PRO A 25 13.90 -21.93 11.26
CA PRO A 25 14.24 -22.31 9.89
C PRO A 25 13.43 -21.63 8.76
N ASP A 26 12.12 -21.40 8.91
CA ASP A 26 11.26 -20.70 7.92
C ASP A 26 11.74 -19.26 7.71
N LEU A 27 12.06 -18.55 8.79
CA LEU A 27 12.57 -17.18 8.70
C LEU A 27 13.93 -17.13 7.96
N VAL A 28 14.84 -18.06 8.25
CA VAL A 28 16.16 -18.14 7.59
C VAL A 28 16.00 -18.39 6.09
N ALA A 29 15.14 -19.34 5.71
CA ALA A 29 14.86 -19.64 4.30
C ALA A 29 14.31 -18.40 3.56
N ARG A 30 13.43 -17.65 4.20
CA ARG A 30 12.86 -16.41 3.64
C ARG A 30 13.87 -15.27 3.55
N VAL A 31 14.80 -15.17 4.49
CA VAL A 31 15.93 -14.21 4.39
C VAL A 31 16.78 -14.56 3.18
N ALA A 32 17.11 -15.84 2.98
CA ALA A 32 17.88 -16.30 1.82
C ALA A 32 17.14 -16.06 0.49
N ASP A 33 15.84 -16.34 0.42
CA ASP A 33 14.98 -16.05 -0.74
C ASP A 33 14.95 -14.54 -1.04
N SER A 34 14.74 -13.70 -0.02
CA SER A 34 14.78 -12.25 -0.16
C SER A 34 16.12 -11.76 -0.70
N LEU A 35 17.24 -12.27 -0.19
CA LEU A 35 18.57 -11.89 -0.64
C LEU A 35 18.79 -12.28 -2.12
N ARG A 36 18.45 -13.53 -2.49
CA ARG A 36 18.60 -14.03 -3.87
C ARG A 36 17.80 -13.18 -4.86
N ARG A 37 16.57 -12.82 -4.51
CA ARG A 37 15.71 -11.95 -5.31
C ARG A 37 16.28 -10.55 -5.45
N THR A 38 16.69 -9.93 -4.34
CA THR A 38 17.34 -8.60 -4.38
C THR A 38 18.59 -8.60 -5.25
N VAL A 39 19.44 -9.63 -5.18
CA VAL A 39 20.62 -9.75 -6.06
C VAL A 39 20.21 -9.81 -7.53
N THR A 40 19.17 -10.60 -7.85
CA THR A 40 18.63 -10.70 -9.21
C THR A 40 18.11 -9.35 -9.70
N PHE A 41 17.32 -8.64 -8.89
CA PHE A 41 16.79 -7.33 -9.24
C PHE A 41 17.90 -6.30 -9.44
N ILE A 42 18.91 -6.25 -8.55
CA ILE A 42 20.03 -5.31 -8.70
C ILE A 42 20.85 -5.62 -9.96
N ARG A 43 21.12 -6.90 -10.24
CA ARG A 43 21.83 -7.32 -11.46
C ARG A 43 21.05 -6.86 -12.69
N GLU A 44 19.75 -7.15 -12.72
CA GLU A 44 18.94 -6.78 -13.88
C GLU A 44 18.82 -5.28 -14.07
N ARG A 45 18.67 -4.52 -12.98
CA ARG A 45 18.64 -3.06 -13.05
C ARG A 45 20.00 -2.42 -13.34
N ARG A 46 21.11 -3.16 -13.26
CA ARG A 46 22.42 -2.73 -13.76
C ARG A 46 22.57 -2.99 -15.25
N GLU A 47 22.09 -4.14 -15.72
CA GLU A 47 22.13 -4.54 -17.14
C GLU A 47 21.14 -3.71 -17.97
N HIS A 48 19.95 -3.45 -17.42
CA HIS A 48 18.86 -2.69 -18.01
C HIS A 48 18.44 -1.51 -17.11
N PRO A 49 19.26 -0.45 -17.05
CA PRO A 49 19.11 0.63 -16.08
C PRO A 49 18.12 1.73 -16.50
N GLY A 50 17.60 1.66 -17.73
CA GLY A 50 16.56 2.58 -18.20
C GLY A 50 15.26 2.40 -17.41
N ASP A 51 14.60 3.53 -17.12
CA ASP A 51 13.20 3.52 -16.72
C ASP A 51 12.33 3.58 -17.98
N GLY A 52 11.11 3.05 -17.89
CA GLY A 52 10.10 3.26 -18.93
C GLY A 52 9.70 4.75 -19.05
N PRO A 53 9.04 5.14 -20.16
CA PRO A 53 8.63 6.52 -20.39
C PRO A 53 7.51 7.00 -19.45
N GLU A 54 6.79 6.07 -18.81
CA GLU A 54 5.69 6.37 -17.90
C GLU A 54 6.20 6.59 -16.47
N LEU A 55 6.13 7.84 -15.98
CA LEU A 55 6.79 8.24 -14.74
C LEU A 55 6.17 7.56 -13.51
N PHE A 56 4.83 7.47 -13.45
CA PHE A 56 4.13 6.79 -12.37
C PHE A 56 4.50 5.31 -12.28
N LEU A 57 4.43 4.58 -13.40
CA LEU A 57 4.76 3.15 -13.43
C LEU A 57 6.23 2.92 -13.10
N ALA A 58 7.14 3.71 -13.67
CA ALA A 58 8.57 3.65 -13.35
C ALA A 58 8.83 3.84 -11.85
N ALA A 59 8.10 4.74 -11.19
CA ALA A 59 8.21 4.95 -9.76
C ALA A 59 7.68 3.77 -8.92
N GLU A 60 6.57 3.14 -9.33
CA GLU A 60 6.05 1.93 -8.69
C GLU A 60 7.02 0.73 -8.81
N GLN A 61 7.79 0.69 -9.90
CA GLN A 61 8.77 -0.35 -10.20
C GLN A 61 10.17 -0.05 -9.65
N ALA A 62 10.39 1.13 -9.06
CA ALA A 62 11.70 1.58 -8.59
C ALA A 62 12.14 1.00 -7.23
N LEU A 63 11.22 0.40 -6.46
CA LEU A 63 11.49 -0.10 -5.11
C LEU A 63 12.26 -1.43 -5.13
N VAL A 64 13.53 -1.43 -5.53
CA VAL A 64 14.33 -2.65 -5.74
C VAL A 64 14.71 -3.36 -4.43
N LEU A 65 14.97 -2.60 -3.36
CA LEU A 65 15.43 -3.15 -2.07
C LEU A 65 14.29 -3.52 -1.12
N GLY A 66 13.11 -2.91 -1.32
CA GLY A 66 11.93 -3.15 -0.48
C GLY A 66 12.00 -2.39 0.84
N HIS A 67 11.29 -2.87 1.85
CA HIS A 67 11.17 -2.19 3.15
C HIS A 67 12.51 -2.23 3.91
N PRO A 68 13.14 -1.07 4.23
CA PRO A 68 14.51 -1.03 4.77
C PRO A 68 14.66 -1.64 6.16
N LEU A 69 13.59 -1.61 6.97
CA LEU A 69 13.57 -2.17 8.33
C LEU A 69 12.74 -3.47 8.42
N HIS A 70 12.78 -4.32 7.39
CA HIS A 70 12.12 -5.62 7.39
C HIS A 70 13.16 -6.71 7.10
N PRO A 71 13.09 -7.90 7.73
CA PRO A 71 14.10 -8.94 7.54
C PRO A 71 14.03 -9.63 6.16
N THR A 72 12.84 -9.69 5.57
CA THR A 72 12.59 -10.42 4.31
C THR A 72 11.82 -9.59 3.27
N PRO A 73 12.27 -8.36 2.98
CA PRO A 73 11.48 -7.35 2.24
C PRO A 73 11.14 -7.74 0.80
N LYS A 74 11.92 -8.65 0.20
CA LYS A 74 11.74 -9.17 -1.15
C LYS A 74 11.44 -10.66 -1.20
N SER A 75 11.21 -11.29 -0.05
CA SER A 75 10.80 -12.70 -0.06
C SER A 75 9.43 -12.85 -0.71
N ARG A 76 9.33 -13.82 -1.62
CA ARG A 76 8.11 -14.20 -2.36
C ARG A 76 8.07 -15.72 -2.47
N GLU A 77 8.22 -16.38 -1.33
CA GLU A 77 8.15 -17.84 -1.25
C GLU A 77 6.82 -18.32 -1.88
N GLY A 78 6.90 -19.33 -2.74
CA GLY A 78 5.79 -19.80 -3.59
C GLY A 78 5.85 -19.31 -5.04
N LEU A 79 6.72 -18.34 -5.36
CA LEU A 79 6.94 -17.85 -6.73
C LEU A 79 8.18 -18.51 -7.36
N SER A 80 8.02 -19.18 -8.49
CA SER A 80 9.16 -19.68 -9.28
C SER A 80 9.99 -18.53 -9.89
N GLU A 81 11.18 -18.83 -10.42
CA GLU A 81 12.01 -17.83 -11.10
C GLU A 81 11.37 -17.30 -12.39
N ALA A 82 10.72 -18.16 -13.16
CA ALA A 82 10.00 -17.75 -14.37
C ALA A 82 8.83 -16.80 -14.04
N GLU A 83 8.04 -17.15 -13.02
CA GLU A 83 6.96 -16.31 -12.51
C GLU A 83 7.48 -15.01 -11.91
N ALA A 84 8.69 -15.00 -11.32
CA ALA A 84 9.31 -13.78 -10.82
C ALA A 84 9.51 -12.74 -11.92
N GLY A 85 9.91 -13.16 -13.13
CA GLY A 85 10.04 -12.26 -14.28
C GLY A 85 8.74 -11.57 -14.67
N LEU A 86 7.62 -12.30 -14.60
CA LEU A 86 6.31 -11.78 -15.01
C LEU A 86 5.64 -10.93 -13.92
N TYR A 87 5.75 -11.35 -12.66
CA TYR A 87 4.95 -10.80 -11.57
C TYR A 87 5.71 -9.82 -10.68
N SER A 88 7.01 -9.61 -10.88
CA SER A 88 7.79 -8.68 -10.06
C SER A 88 7.83 -7.28 -10.66
N PRO A 89 7.43 -6.22 -9.92
CA PRO A 89 7.57 -4.85 -10.38
C PRO A 89 9.04 -4.48 -10.64
N GLU A 90 9.98 -5.02 -9.86
CA GLU A 90 11.42 -4.71 -9.97
C GLU A 90 12.06 -5.21 -11.27
N LEU A 91 11.42 -6.16 -11.96
CA LEU A 91 11.85 -6.70 -13.24
C LEU A 91 11.02 -6.15 -14.41
N HIS A 92 10.25 -5.09 -14.17
CA HIS A 92 9.30 -4.52 -15.13
C HIS A 92 8.33 -5.56 -15.70
N GLY A 93 7.94 -6.54 -14.86
CA GLY A 93 7.05 -7.62 -15.26
C GLY A 93 5.72 -7.11 -15.80
N SER A 94 5.08 -7.93 -16.62
CA SER A 94 3.72 -7.69 -17.10
C SER A 94 3.05 -9.00 -17.48
N PHE A 95 1.73 -9.08 -17.35
CA PHE A 95 0.97 -10.28 -17.66
C PHE A 95 -0.49 -9.95 -17.99
N PRO A 96 -1.11 -10.65 -18.95
CA PRO A 96 -2.55 -10.62 -19.13
C PRO A 96 -3.28 -11.27 -17.94
N LEU A 97 -4.53 -10.88 -17.73
CA LEU A 97 -5.34 -11.42 -16.64
C LEU A 97 -5.97 -12.76 -17.00
N HIS A 98 -6.19 -13.58 -15.98
CA HIS A 98 -7.00 -14.76 -16.09
C HIS A 98 -8.45 -14.43 -15.71
N TRP A 99 -9.42 -15.00 -16.40
CA TRP A 99 -10.83 -14.64 -16.23
C TRP A 99 -11.67 -15.86 -15.86
N LEU A 100 -12.56 -15.67 -14.88
CA LEU A 100 -13.62 -16.61 -14.56
C LEU A 100 -14.98 -15.99 -14.89
N ALA A 101 -15.93 -16.80 -15.34
CA ALA A 101 -17.34 -16.44 -15.32
C ALA A 101 -17.93 -16.87 -13.98
N VAL A 102 -18.60 -15.95 -13.28
CA VAL A 102 -19.24 -16.19 -11.98
C VAL A 102 -20.75 -16.11 -12.14
N ALA A 103 -21.45 -17.16 -11.69
CA ALA A 103 -22.90 -17.22 -11.71
C ALA A 103 -23.52 -16.14 -10.80
N PRO A 104 -24.70 -15.59 -11.14
CA PRO A 104 -25.38 -14.59 -10.31
C PRO A 104 -25.55 -14.99 -8.84
N SER A 105 -25.83 -16.27 -8.58
CA SER A 105 -26.07 -16.79 -7.22
C SER A 105 -24.82 -16.90 -6.35
N ALA A 106 -23.63 -16.82 -6.95
CA ALA A 106 -22.34 -16.86 -6.24
C ALA A 106 -21.61 -15.50 -6.27
N LEU A 107 -22.14 -14.52 -7.01
CA LEU A 107 -21.51 -13.22 -7.19
C LEU A 107 -21.84 -12.29 -6.02
N ALA A 108 -20.81 -11.84 -5.31
CA ALA A 108 -20.90 -10.74 -4.37
C ALA A 108 -20.24 -9.49 -4.96
N THR A 109 -20.88 -8.33 -4.81
CA THR A 109 -20.35 -7.08 -5.35
C THR A 109 -20.95 -5.87 -4.65
N ASP A 110 -20.19 -4.78 -4.61
CA ASP A 110 -20.71 -3.44 -4.29
C ASP A 110 -20.02 -2.40 -5.20
N SER A 111 -20.69 -1.28 -5.42
CA SER A 111 -20.16 -0.14 -6.15
C SER A 111 -20.73 1.17 -5.63
N ALA A 112 -19.85 2.16 -5.53
CA ALA A 112 -20.15 3.58 -5.45
C ALA A 112 -19.50 4.36 -6.61
N TRP A 113 -19.03 3.65 -7.64
CA TRP A 113 -18.43 4.27 -8.83
C TRP A 113 -19.50 5.02 -9.61
N THR A 114 -19.23 6.28 -9.97
CA THR A 114 -20.17 7.06 -10.78
C THR A 114 -19.53 7.65 -12.03
N GLU A 115 -20.23 7.55 -13.15
CA GLU A 115 -19.89 8.24 -14.39
C GLU A 115 -21.00 9.25 -14.71
N ARG A 116 -20.63 10.53 -14.86
CA ARG A 116 -21.60 11.63 -15.13
C ARG A 116 -22.78 11.63 -14.14
N GLY A 117 -22.49 11.36 -12.87
CA GLY A 117 -23.47 11.31 -11.77
C GLY A 117 -24.30 10.02 -11.69
N ARG A 118 -24.15 9.06 -12.61
CA ARG A 118 -24.87 7.78 -12.58
C ARG A 118 -23.99 6.69 -12.00
N LEU A 119 -24.56 5.86 -11.13
CA LEU A 119 -23.91 4.68 -10.57
C LEU A 119 -23.60 3.68 -11.70
N VAL A 120 -22.39 3.12 -11.67
CA VAL A 120 -21.97 2.04 -12.57
C VAL A 120 -21.73 0.78 -11.73
N PRO A 121 -22.46 -0.32 -11.98
CA PRO A 121 -22.23 -1.59 -11.28
C PRO A 121 -20.83 -2.15 -11.54
N ALA A 122 -20.22 -2.80 -10.53
CA ALA A 122 -18.88 -3.36 -10.67
C ALA A 122 -18.74 -4.41 -11.80
N PRO A 123 -19.72 -5.32 -12.03
CA PRO A 123 -19.68 -6.23 -13.18
C PRO A 123 -19.61 -5.52 -14.53
N GLN A 124 -20.30 -4.38 -14.66
CA GLN A 124 -20.26 -3.58 -15.88
C GLN A 124 -18.90 -2.89 -16.06
N LEU A 125 -18.31 -2.34 -14.99
CA LEU A 125 -16.96 -1.80 -15.02
C LEU A 125 -15.96 -2.88 -15.45
N MET A 126 -16.09 -4.07 -14.88
CA MET A 126 -15.17 -5.16 -15.12
C MET A 126 -15.23 -5.68 -16.56
N ALA A 127 -16.44 -5.83 -17.12
CA ALA A 127 -16.62 -6.18 -18.53
C ALA A 127 -15.95 -5.18 -19.48
N ARG A 128 -15.97 -3.88 -19.16
CA ARG A 128 -15.26 -2.85 -19.94
C ARG A 128 -13.74 -2.97 -19.81
N LEU A 129 -13.24 -3.24 -18.61
CA LEU A 129 -11.81 -3.35 -18.32
C LEU A 129 -11.15 -4.59 -18.95
N ALA A 130 -11.94 -5.64 -19.21
CA ALA A 130 -11.49 -6.85 -19.86
C ALA A 130 -10.89 -6.60 -21.24
N GLU A 131 -11.45 -5.64 -22.00
CA GLU A 131 -11.03 -5.32 -23.38
C GLU A 131 -10.86 -6.57 -24.26
N ALA A 132 -11.72 -7.56 -24.04
CA ALA A 132 -11.71 -8.85 -24.71
C ALA A 132 -13.16 -9.36 -24.85
N ASP A 133 -13.41 -10.13 -25.91
CA ASP A 133 -14.70 -10.79 -26.10
C ASP A 133 -14.74 -12.07 -25.24
N LEU A 134 -15.21 -11.91 -24.01
CA LEU A 134 -15.37 -13.01 -23.06
C LEU A 134 -16.70 -13.73 -23.34
N SER A 135 -16.64 -15.00 -23.73
CA SER A 135 -17.84 -15.85 -23.91
C SER A 135 -18.51 -16.19 -22.57
N LEU A 136 -19.25 -15.21 -22.03
CA LEU A 136 -19.98 -15.33 -20.77
C LEU A 136 -21.33 -16.04 -20.99
N PRO A 137 -21.70 -17.02 -20.14
CA PRO A 137 -23.08 -17.50 -20.09
C PRO A 137 -24.05 -16.40 -19.65
N ASP A 138 -25.33 -16.56 -20.00
CA ASP A 138 -26.36 -15.57 -19.67
C ASP A 138 -26.40 -15.25 -18.17
N GLY A 139 -26.30 -13.96 -17.85
CA GLY A 139 -26.32 -13.43 -16.49
C GLY A 139 -25.00 -13.54 -15.72
N TYR A 140 -23.99 -14.25 -16.22
CA TYR A 140 -22.72 -14.38 -15.50
C TYR A 140 -21.90 -13.08 -15.57
N ALA A 141 -21.12 -12.83 -14.53
CA ALA A 141 -20.16 -11.73 -14.49
C ALA A 141 -18.72 -12.21 -14.73
N ALA A 142 -17.91 -11.38 -15.40
CA ALA A 142 -16.48 -11.63 -15.55
C ALA A 142 -15.72 -11.22 -14.28
N LEU A 143 -14.89 -12.12 -13.76
CA LEU A 143 -14.04 -11.91 -12.60
C LEU A 143 -12.56 -12.10 -13.00
N PRO A 144 -11.71 -11.06 -12.87
CA PRO A 144 -10.29 -11.19 -13.12
C PRO A 144 -9.55 -11.80 -11.93
N LEU A 145 -8.58 -12.64 -12.22
CA LEU A 145 -7.67 -13.22 -11.24
C LEU A 145 -6.22 -13.01 -11.69
N HIS A 146 -5.35 -12.93 -10.69
CA HIS A 146 -3.92 -13.08 -10.92
C HIS A 146 -3.65 -14.52 -11.38
N PRO A 147 -2.89 -14.78 -12.47
CA PRO A 147 -2.70 -16.15 -12.96
C PRO A 147 -2.08 -17.10 -11.92
N TRP A 148 -1.13 -16.63 -11.11
CA TRP A 148 -0.62 -17.39 -9.96
C TRP A 148 -1.72 -17.76 -8.95
N GLN A 149 -2.65 -16.85 -8.64
CA GLN A 149 -3.72 -17.07 -7.67
C GLN A 149 -4.69 -18.15 -8.14
N LEU A 150 -5.00 -18.19 -9.44
CA LEU A 150 -5.84 -19.24 -10.02
C LEU A 150 -5.31 -20.64 -9.68
N ARG A 151 -4.01 -20.86 -9.84
CA ARG A 151 -3.37 -22.16 -9.57
C ARG A 151 -3.60 -22.61 -8.12
N GLU A 152 -3.54 -21.67 -7.18
CA GLU A 152 -3.76 -21.94 -5.76
C GLU A 152 -5.24 -22.18 -5.44
N VAL A 153 -6.14 -21.29 -5.88
CA VAL A 153 -7.58 -21.40 -5.53
C VAL A 153 -8.23 -22.62 -6.16
N ARG A 154 -7.79 -23.05 -7.35
CA ARG A 154 -8.28 -24.29 -7.99
C ARG A 154 -8.05 -25.55 -7.16
N GLN A 155 -7.06 -25.55 -6.28
CA GLN A 155 -6.73 -26.69 -5.43
C GLN A 155 -7.52 -26.69 -4.10
N ARG A 156 -8.25 -25.62 -3.80
CA ARG A 156 -9.07 -25.50 -2.58
C ARG A 156 -10.40 -26.21 -2.79
N SER A 157 -10.83 -26.99 -1.79
CA SER A 157 -12.08 -27.77 -1.84
C SER A 157 -13.31 -26.88 -2.07
N GLU A 158 -13.35 -25.72 -1.43
CA GLU A 158 -14.45 -24.75 -1.53
C GLU A 158 -14.61 -24.23 -2.97
N THR A 159 -13.50 -23.82 -3.60
CA THR A 159 -13.51 -23.32 -4.98
C THR A 159 -13.76 -24.44 -5.99
N ALA A 160 -13.18 -25.63 -5.77
CA ALA A 160 -13.41 -26.81 -6.62
C ALA A 160 -14.90 -27.17 -6.69
N ALA A 161 -15.60 -27.18 -5.55
CA ALA A 161 -17.03 -27.43 -5.49
C ALA A 161 -17.85 -26.41 -6.33
N LEU A 162 -17.43 -25.14 -6.39
CA LEU A 162 -18.08 -24.13 -7.22
C LEU A 162 -17.85 -24.35 -8.72
N PHE A 163 -16.67 -24.84 -9.12
CA PHE A 163 -16.41 -25.24 -10.50
C PHE A 163 -17.26 -26.46 -10.88
N ASP A 164 -17.32 -27.48 -10.03
CA ASP A 164 -18.11 -28.69 -10.25
C ASP A 164 -19.60 -28.39 -10.37
N ALA A 165 -20.11 -27.43 -9.58
CA ALA A 165 -21.48 -26.93 -9.64
C ALA A 165 -21.76 -26.01 -10.84
N GLY A 166 -20.75 -25.64 -11.64
CA GLY A 166 -20.88 -24.71 -12.76
C GLY A 166 -21.13 -23.25 -12.36
N LEU A 167 -20.94 -22.93 -11.07
CA LEU A 167 -21.04 -21.57 -10.50
C LEU A 167 -19.82 -20.73 -10.86
N LEU A 168 -18.67 -21.36 -11.03
CA LEU A 168 -17.47 -20.78 -11.63
C LEU A 168 -17.15 -21.50 -12.94
N ARG A 169 -16.80 -20.75 -13.98
CA ARG A 169 -16.31 -21.32 -15.25
C ARG A 169 -15.02 -20.66 -15.66
N ASP A 170 -14.06 -21.48 -16.10
CA ASP A 170 -12.80 -20.98 -16.65
C ASP A 170 -13.02 -20.35 -18.02
N LEU A 171 -12.61 -19.09 -18.19
CA LEU A 171 -12.60 -18.42 -19.49
C LEU A 171 -11.20 -18.36 -20.09
N GLY A 172 -10.16 -18.63 -19.31
CA GLY A 172 -8.77 -18.54 -19.73
C GLY A 172 -8.17 -17.15 -19.55
N THR A 173 -7.04 -16.93 -20.23
CA THR A 173 -6.25 -15.70 -20.12
C THR A 173 -6.55 -14.78 -21.30
N HIS A 174 -6.96 -13.54 -21.03
CA HIS A 174 -7.45 -12.60 -22.04
C HIS A 174 -7.07 -11.15 -21.73
N GLY A 175 -7.14 -10.33 -22.78
CA GLY A 175 -6.96 -8.88 -22.70
C GLY A 175 -5.49 -8.44 -22.73
N PRO A 176 -5.25 -7.13 -22.72
CA PRO A 176 -3.91 -6.57 -22.72
C PRO A 176 -3.18 -6.85 -21.39
N PRO A 177 -1.83 -6.80 -21.38
CA PRO A 177 -1.06 -7.01 -20.17
C PRO A 177 -1.28 -5.89 -19.16
N TRP A 178 -1.19 -6.25 -17.89
CA TRP A 178 -1.15 -5.36 -16.74
C TRP A 178 0.21 -5.43 -16.06
N HIS A 179 0.59 -4.34 -15.40
CA HIS A 179 1.88 -4.22 -14.72
C HIS A 179 1.70 -4.25 -13.20
N PRO A 180 2.38 -5.14 -12.47
CA PRO A 180 2.39 -5.12 -11.01
C PRO A 180 3.02 -3.82 -10.51
N THR A 181 2.39 -3.22 -9.50
CA THR A 181 2.90 -2.02 -8.80
C THR A 181 3.72 -2.42 -7.57
N SER A 182 4.13 -1.48 -6.73
CA SER A 182 5.01 -1.77 -5.59
C SER A 182 4.41 -2.74 -4.56
N SER A 183 3.08 -2.95 -4.56
CA SER A 183 2.39 -3.93 -3.70
C SER A 183 2.35 -5.34 -4.31
N VAL A 184 2.85 -5.52 -5.54
CA VAL A 184 2.77 -6.73 -6.39
C VAL A 184 1.34 -7.03 -6.85
N ARG A 185 0.38 -7.11 -5.93
CA ARG A 185 -1.01 -7.52 -6.19
C ARG A 185 -1.91 -6.41 -6.74
N THR A 186 -1.51 -5.14 -6.60
CA THR A 186 -2.18 -4.05 -7.31
C THR A 186 -1.52 -3.90 -8.66
N ILE A 187 -2.32 -3.97 -9.71
CA ILE A 187 -1.87 -3.93 -11.09
C ILE A 187 -2.38 -2.68 -11.79
N TYR A 188 -1.53 -2.14 -12.66
CA TYR A 188 -1.69 -0.90 -13.38
C TYR A 188 -1.69 -1.16 -14.89
N ARG A 189 -2.56 -0.45 -15.60
CA ARG A 189 -2.52 -0.36 -17.05
C ARG A 189 -2.61 1.12 -17.43
N SER A 190 -1.70 1.55 -18.29
CA SER A 190 -1.68 2.92 -18.82
C SER A 190 -2.99 3.24 -19.53
N ASN A 191 -3.48 4.47 -19.36
CA ASN A 191 -4.75 4.97 -19.92
C ASN A 191 -6.02 4.18 -19.52
N SER A 192 -5.93 3.21 -18.60
CA SER A 192 -7.10 2.60 -17.99
C SER A 192 -7.70 3.55 -16.96
N PRO A 193 -9.04 3.69 -16.86
CA PRO A 193 -9.68 4.49 -15.82
C PRO A 193 -9.51 3.88 -14.42
N ALA A 194 -9.12 2.60 -14.35
CA ALA A 194 -8.98 1.87 -13.10
C ALA A 194 -7.67 1.08 -13.00
N MET A 195 -7.20 0.93 -11.76
CA MET A 195 -6.27 -0.11 -11.34
C MET A 195 -7.05 -1.26 -10.70
N LEU A 196 -6.47 -2.44 -10.63
CA LEU A 196 -7.09 -3.59 -9.96
C LEU A 196 -6.20 -4.04 -8.80
N LYS A 197 -6.78 -4.26 -7.63
CA LYS A 197 -6.10 -4.89 -6.48
C LYS A 197 -6.64 -6.29 -6.32
N LEU A 198 -5.86 -7.26 -6.76
CA LEU A 198 -6.22 -8.68 -6.82
C LEU A 198 -5.87 -9.37 -5.51
N SER A 199 -6.61 -10.43 -5.17
CA SER A 199 -6.16 -11.36 -4.15
C SER A 199 -4.93 -12.12 -4.64
N LEU A 200 -3.95 -12.28 -3.75
CA LEU A 200 -2.71 -12.98 -4.02
C LEU A 200 -2.22 -13.67 -2.74
N GLY A 201 -2.40 -14.99 -2.65
CA GLY A 201 -2.04 -15.84 -1.51
C GLY A 201 -0.54 -15.95 -1.21
N LEU A 202 0.29 -15.07 -1.77
CA LEU A 202 1.69 -14.97 -1.45
C LEU A 202 1.89 -14.18 -0.16
N ARG A 203 2.82 -14.68 0.67
CA ARG A 203 3.26 -13.97 1.87
C ARG A 203 4.30 -12.92 1.50
N ILE A 204 3.88 -11.66 1.48
CA ILE A 204 4.72 -10.49 1.19
C ILE A 204 4.89 -9.68 2.46
N THR A 205 6.14 -9.53 2.89
CA THR A 205 6.53 -8.99 4.21
C THR A 205 5.87 -9.74 5.35
N ASN A 206 5.00 -9.10 6.12
CA ASN A 206 4.37 -9.68 7.29
C ASN A 206 3.03 -10.37 7.01
N SER A 207 2.47 -10.29 5.81
CA SER A 207 1.10 -10.74 5.55
C SER A 207 0.94 -11.60 4.30
N CYS A 208 -0.01 -12.53 4.34
CA CYS A 208 -0.62 -13.08 3.13
C CYS A 208 -1.38 -11.96 2.39
N ARG A 209 -1.34 -11.89 1.06
CA ARG A 209 -1.92 -10.78 0.29
C ARG A 209 -3.25 -11.13 -0.38
N GLU A 210 -4.06 -11.96 0.27
CA GLU A 210 -5.48 -12.08 -0.09
C GLU A 210 -6.24 -10.85 0.38
N ASN A 211 -7.26 -10.43 -0.37
CA ASN A 211 -8.14 -9.36 0.09
C ASN A 211 -9.14 -9.96 1.08
N LEU A 212 -9.49 -9.21 2.12
CA LEU A 212 -10.54 -9.60 3.05
C LEU A 212 -11.84 -8.88 2.71
N ARG A 213 -12.99 -9.56 2.87
CA ARG A 213 -14.31 -8.98 2.57
C ARG A 213 -14.54 -7.65 3.31
N LYS A 214 -14.15 -7.55 4.59
CA LYS A 214 -14.24 -6.30 5.37
C LYS A 214 -13.46 -5.13 4.75
N GLU A 215 -12.31 -5.41 4.13
CA GLU A 215 -11.50 -4.40 3.45
C GLU A 215 -12.18 -3.94 2.16
N LEU A 216 -12.88 -4.84 1.47
CA LEU A 216 -13.65 -4.49 0.29
C LEU A 216 -14.77 -3.50 0.62
N HIS A 217 -15.55 -3.80 1.66
CA HIS A 217 -16.56 -2.88 2.18
C HIS A 217 -15.94 -1.53 2.57
N ARG A 218 -14.79 -1.54 3.27
CA ARG A 218 -14.10 -0.32 3.69
C ARG A 218 -13.77 0.62 2.53
N GLY A 219 -13.32 0.08 1.38
CA GLY A 219 -13.00 0.89 0.21
C GLY A 219 -14.20 1.69 -0.30
N VAL A 220 -15.36 1.02 -0.43
CA VAL A 220 -16.60 1.64 -0.91
C VAL A 220 -17.18 2.59 0.14
N GLU A 221 -17.15 2.22 1.41
CA GLU A 221 -17.58 3.06 2.54
C GLU A 221 -16.79 4.36 2.59
N VAL A 222 -15.46 4.32 2.54
CA VAL A 222 -14.63 5.52 2.51
C VAL A 222 -14.92 6.36 1.27
N HIS A 223 -15.16 5.74 0.12
CA HIS A 223 -15.58 6.48 -1.08
C HIS A 223 -16.90 7.23 -0.85
N ARG A 224 -17.91 6.58 -0.24
CA ARG A 224 -19.21 7.18 0.12
C ARG A 224 -19.05 8.29 1.15
N LEU A 225 -18.25 8.07 2.19
CA LEU A 225 -17.96 9.06 3.24
C LEU A 225 -17.31 10.31 2.64
N LEU A 226 -16.32 10.15 1.77
CA LEU A 226 -15.70 11.29 1.09
C LEU A 226 -16.71 12.09 0.26
N ARG A 227 -17.75 11.44 -0.29
CA ARG A 227 -18.81 12.08 -1.06
C ARG A 227 -19.89 12.76 -0.22
N SER A 228 -19.91 12.60 1.10
CA SER A 228 -20.86 13.31 1.97
C SER A 228 -20.51 14.79 2.19
N GLY A 229 -19.55 15.33 1.43
CA GLY A 229 -19.02 16.69 1.54
C GLY A 229 -17.63 16.75 2.20
N LEU A 230 -17.16 15.65 2.81
CA LEU A 230 -15.82 15.61 3.44
C LEU A 230 -14.70 15.86 2.42
N SER A 231 -14.80 15.33 1.20
CA SER A 231 -13.78 15.58 0.17
C SER A 231 -13.78 17.02 -0.37
N GLU A 232 -14.91 17.72 -0.33
CA GLU A 232 -14.97 19.14 -0.70
C GLU A 232 -14.32 20.00 0.38
N GLN A 233 -14.59 19.70 1.66
CA GLN A 233 -13.94 20.33 2.81
C GLN A 233 -12.43 20.12 2.76
N TRP A 234 -11.99 18.89 2.50
CA TRP A 234 -10.58 18.58 2.38
C TRP A 234 -9.95 19.34 1.22
N ARG A 235 -10.53 19.30 0.03
CA ARG A 235 -9.96 19.99 -1.15
C ARG A 235 -9.91 21.51 -0.96
N ALA A 236 -10.86 22.09 -0.24
CA ALA A 236 -10.83 23.51 0.10
C ALA A 236 -9.66 23.87 1.02
N ALA A 237 -9.35 23.02 2.01
CA ALA A 237 -8.24 23.22 2.93
C ALA A 237 -6.86 22.87 2.31
N HIS A 238 -6.81 21.79 1.53
CA HIS A 238 -5.59 21.20 0.98
C HIS A 238 -5.80 20.75 -0.48
N PRO A 239 -5.85 21.67 -1.45
CA PRO A 239 -6.17 21.34 -2.84
C PRO A 239 -5.15 20.43 -3.53
N GLY A 240 -3.92 20.37 -3.01
CA GLY A 240 -2.85 19.51 -3.52
C GLY A 240 -2.88 18.07 -3.02
N PHE A 241 -3.80 17.69 -2.12
CA PHE A 241 -3.85 16.35 -1.54
C PHE A 241 -5.22 15.68 -1.69
N ASP A 242 -5.24 14.38 -2.03
CA ASP A 242 -6.48 13.59 -2.13
C ASP A 242 -6.20 12.09 -1.86
N ILE A 243 -7.23 11.28 -1.88
CA ILE A 243 -7.15 9.82 -1.76
C ILE A 243 -7.32 9.16 -3.13
N VAL A 244 -6.51 8.16 -3.45
CA VAL A 244 -6.77 7.21 -4.54
C VAL A 244 -7.86 6.25 -4.07
N ARG A 245 -9.07 6.41 -4.60
CA ARG A 245 -10.29 5.78 -4.07
C ARG A 245 -10.51 4.38 -4.64
N ASP A 246 -11.18 3.56 -3.84
CA ASP A 246 -11.51 2.14 -4.12
C ASP A 246 -13.05 1.96 -4.16
N PRO A 247 -13.74 2.50 -5.17
CA PRO A 247 -15.19 2.65 -5.15
C PRO A 247 -15.99 1.37 -5.42
N ALA A 248 -15.39 0.28 -5.89
CA ALA A 248 -16.15 -0.89 -6.34
C ALA A 248 -15.36 -2.18 -6.23
N TRP A 249 -16.02 -3.31 -6.03
CA TRP A 249 -15.37 -4.61 -5.94
C TRP A 249 -16.27 -5.74 -6.45
N LEU A 250 -15.63 -6.86 -6.79
CA LEU A 250 -16.28 -8.14 -7.06
C LEU A 250 -15.64 -9.22 -6.20
N ALA A 251 -16.45 -10.18 -5.78
CA ALA A 251 -16.05 -11.32 -4.99
C ALA A 251 -16.98 -12.51 -5.23
N VAL A 252 -16.67 -13.63 -4.59
CA VAL A 252 -17.42 -14.87 -4.70
C VAL A 252 -17.86 -15.32 -3.30
N ASP A 253 -19.11 -15.71 -3.19
CA ASP A 253 -19.68 -16.35 -2.01
C ASP A 253 -20.02 -17.81 -2.33
N ALA A 254 -19.92 -18.68 -1.33
CA ALA A 254 -20.38 -20.06 -1.40
C ALA A 254 -21.92 -20.11 -1.35
N PRO A 255 -22.56 -21.25 -1.69
CA PRO A 255 -24.02 -21.36 -1.69
C PRO A 255 -24.68 -21.10 -0.33
N ASP A 256 -23.93 -21.21 0.78
CA ASP A 256 -24.39 -20.87 2.13
C ASP A 256 -24.25 -19.37 2.47
N GLY A 257 -23.74 -18.55 1.55
CA GLY A 257 -23.51 -17.13 1.71
C GLY A 257 -22.17 -16.76 2.34
N SER A 258 -21.30 -17.73 2.65
CA SER A 258 -19.98 -17.44 3.21
C SER A 258 -19.00 -16.92 2.14
N PRO A 259 -18.15 -15.91 2.44
CA PRO A 259 -17.13 -15.44 1.49
C PRO A 259 -16.12 -16.53 1.14
N VAL A 260 -15.77 -16.64 -0.15
CA VAL A 260 -14.74 -17.58 -0.65
C VAL A 260 -13.42 -16.83 -0.84
N PRO A 261 -12.41 -17.03 0.03
CA PRO A 261 -11.18 -16.24 0.01
C PRO A 261 -10.34 -16.48 -1.25
N GLY A 262 -9.64 -15.43 -1.67
CA GLY A 262 -8.66 -15.53 -2.75
C GLY A 262 -9.21 -15.27 -4.16
N LEU A 263 -10.52 -15.02 -4.28
CA LEU A 263 -11.20 -14.64 -5.53
C LEU A 263 -11.57 -13.14 -5.57
N ASP A 264 -11.45 -12.45 -4.44
CA ASP A 264 -11.81 -11.05 -4.26
C ASP A 264 -10.93 -10.09 -5.08
N VAL A 265 -11.56 -9.12 -5.76
CA VAL A 265 -10.90 -8.02 -6.48
C VAL A 265 -11.51 -6.67 -6.14
N MET A 266 -10.64 -5.69 -5.87
CA MET A 266 -11.01 -4.30 -5.72
C MET A 266 -10.69 -3.51 -7.00
N ILE A 267 -11.63 -2.66 -7.42
CA ILE A 267 -11.50 -1.71 -8.53
C ILE A 267 -11.14 -0.35 -7.94
N ARG A 268 -9.93 0.11 -8.26
CA ARG A 268 -9.36 1.37 -7.78
C ARG A 268 -9.40 2.42 -8.88
N HIS A 269 -9.73 3.66 -8.58
CA HIS A 269 -9.57 4.78 -9.52
C HIS A 269 -8.10 4.88 -9.97
N ASN A 270 -7.87 5.07 -11.27
CA ASN A 270 -6.57 5.46 -11.81
C ASN A 270 -6.57 6.95 -12.18
N PRO A 271 -6.11 7.85 -11.28
CA PRO A 271 -6.08 9.27 -11.57
C PRO A 271 -4.81 9.72 -12.33
N PHE A 272 -3.92 8.80 -12.70
CA PHE A 272 -2.58 9.14 -13.20
C PHE A 272 -2.49 9.09 -14.71
N SER A 273 -1.98 10.16 -15.29
CA SER A 273 -1.49 10.20 -16.66
C SER A 273 -0.06 9.63 -16.76
N PRO A 274 0.37 9.14 -17.93
CA PRO A 274 1.75 8.68 -18.13
C PRO A 274 2.82 9.73 -17.81
N SER A 275 2.49 11.01 -17.96
CA SER A 275 3.38 12.15 -17.71
C SER A 275 3.36 12.66 -16.27
N ASP A 276 2.45 12.17 -15.43
CA ASP A 276 2.36 12.65 -14.05
C ASP A 276 3.58 12.17 -13.26
N ASP A 277 4.36 13.12 -12.74
CA ASP A 277 5.50 12.81 -11.89
C ASP A 277 5.02 12.49 -10.46
N VAL A 278 4.58 11.24 -10.28
CA VAL A 278 4.11 10.71 -9.00
C VAL A 278 4.97 9.55 -8.57
N SER A 279 5.38 9.53 -7.30
CA SER A 279 6.12 8.40 -6.73
C SER A 279 5.59 8.03 -5.36
N CYS A 280 5.41 6.74 -5.11
CA CYS A 280 5.36 6.30 -3.72
C CYS A 280 6.67 6.68 -3.02
N VAL A 281 6.59 7.23 -1.81
CA VAL A 281 7.76 7.73 -1.08
C VAL A 281 8.79 6.62 -0.90
N ALA A 282 8.36 5.37 -0.72
CA ALA A 282 9.25 4.22 -0.59
C ALA A 282 10.13 4.04 -1.85
N GLY A 283 9.55 4.10 -3.05
CA GLY A 283 10.28 4.03 -4.31
C GLY A 283 11.15 5.27 -4.55
N LEU A 284 10.69 6.46 -4.13
CA LEU A 284 11.42 7.71 -4.25
C LEU A 284 12.75 7.69 -3.46
N VAL A 285 12.72 7.16 -2.24
CA VAL A 285 13.87 7.15 -1.33
C VAL A 285 14.76 5.92 -1.47
N SER A 286 14.29 4.84 -2.07
CA SER A 286 15.06 3.60 -2.22
C SER A 286 16.26 3.79 -3.15
N PRO A 287 17.50 3.51 -2.70
CA PRO A 287 18.66 3.51 -3.59
C PRO A 287 18.55 2.42 -4.65
N ARG A 288 18.87 2.77 -5.89
CA ARG A 288 18.92 1.84 -7.02
C ARG A 288 20.16 2.09 -7.89
N PRO A 289 20.61 1.10 -8.66
CA PRO A 289 21.67 1.32 -9.64
C PRO A 289 21.30 2.46 -10.59
N GLN A 290 22.21 3.40 -10.83
CA GLN A 290 22.05 4.43 -11.84
C GLN A 290 22.98 4.22 -13.01
N VAL A 291 22.51 4.60 -14.20
CA VAL A 291 23.40 4.86 -15.33
C VAL A 291 24.23 6.09 -14.97
N GLN A 292 25.54 5.95 -14.92
CA GLN A 292 26.41 7.10 -15.01
C GLN A 292 26.13 7.75 -16.37
N ALA A 293 25.46 8.91 -16.38
CA ALA A 293 25.34 9.72 -17.59
C ALA A 293 26.76 10.18 -17.95
N GLY A 294 27.49 9.31 -18.65
CA GLY A 294 28.81 9.60 -19.14
C GLY A 294 28.69 10.73 -20.14
N ARG A 295 29.25 11.88 -19.79
CA ARG A 295 29.88 12.77 -20.76
C ARG A 295 30.88 11.91 -21.55
N THR A 296 30.43 11.31 -22.63
CA THR A 296 31.31 10.73 -23.64
C THR A 296 31.24 11.68 -24.83
N PRO A 297 32.33 12.41 -25.12
CA PRO A 297 32.48 13.02 -26.43
C PRO A 297 32.31 11.90 -27.47
N ALA A 298 31.51 12.14 -28.51
CA ALA A 298 31.32 11.20 -29.59
C ALA A 298 32.68 10.79 -30.18
N GLY A 299 33.02 9.50 -30.13
CA GLY A 299 34.14 8.96 -30.93
C GLY A 299 35.13 7.99 -30.24
N SER A 300 35.08 7.74 -28.94
CA SER A 300 36.05 6.82 -28.30
C SER A 300 35.50 5.38 -28.17
N PRO A 301 36.22 4.34 -28.64
CA PRO A 301 35.78 2.95 -28.51
C PRO A 301 35.78 2.50 -27.05
N ARG A 302 34.68 1.86 -26.60
CA ARG A 302 34.58 1.25 -25.27
C ARG A 302 35.63 0.14 -25.14
N ARG A 303 36.66 0.34 -24.30
CA ARG A 303 37.41 -0.77 -23.71
C ARG A 303 36.55 -1.38 -22.59
N PRO A 304 36.36 -2.71 -22.56
CA PRO A 304 35.81 -3.38 -21.39
C PRO A 304 36.96 -3.58 -20.38
N LEU A 305 37.20 -2.59 -19.53
CA LEU A 305 38.04 -2.75 -18.34
C LEU A 305 37.42 -1.99 -17.17
N GLU A 306 37.33 -2.71 -16.05
CA GLU A 306 36.98 -2.29 -14.69
C GLU A 306 35.53 -1.80 -14.51
N THR A 307 34.74 -2.62 -13.81
CA THR A 307 33.41 -2.30 -13.32
C THR A 307 33.48 -1.05 -12.43
N ASP A 308 33.26 0.13 -13.01
CA ASP A 308 32.97 1.33 -12.24
C ASP A 308 31.77 0.99 -11.34
N PRO A 309 31.92 0.98 -10.00
CA PRO A 309 30.86 0.50 -9.13
C PRO A 309 29.63 1.38 -9.32
N SER A 310 28.56 0.81 -9.87
CA SER A 310 27.28 1.50 -10.05
C SER A 310 26.93 2.24 -8.75
N ILE A 311 26.95 3.57 -8.76
CA ILE A 311 26.58 4.34 -7.58
C ILE A 311 25.10 4.08 -7.32
N LEU A 312 24.79 3.48 -6.18
CA LEU A 312 23.40 3.34 -5.73
C LEU A 312 22.93 4.74 -5.32
N ARG A 313 21.91 5.25 -6.01
CA ARG A 313 21.33 6.57 -5.73
C ARG A 313 19.82 6.49 -5.81
N SER A 314 19.14 7.14 -4.87
CA SER A 314 17.69 7.25 -4.91
C SER A 314 17.23 8.30 -5.92
N ARG A 315 15.94 8.24 -6.26
CA ARG A 315 15.29 9.28 -7.05
C ARG A 315 15.27 10.62 -6.29
N LEU A 316 15.05 10.61 -4.97
CA LEU A 316 15.15 11.80 -4.11
C LEU A 316 16.50 12.52 -4.31
N ALA A 317 17.61 11.78 -4.20
CA ALA A 317 18.94 12.36 -4.37
C ALA A 317 19.16 12.93 -5.77
N THR A 318 18.62 12.28 -6.79
CA THR A 318 18.68 12.77 -8.18
C THR A 318 17.93 14.10 -8.34
N VAL A 319 16.70 14.17 -7.82
CA VAL A 319 15.84 15.36 -7.89
C VAL A 319 16.47 16.54 -7.13
N VAL A 320 16.87 16.34 -5.88
CA VAL A 320 17.47 17.39 -5.04
C VAL A 320 18.76 17.90 -5.65
N THR A 321 19.63 17.02 -6.16
CA THR A 321 20.89 17.41 -6.83
C THR A 321 20.61 18.20 -8.10
N ARG A 322 19.60 17.79 -8.89
CA ARG A 322 19.20 18.50 -10.12
C ARG A 322 18.71 19.92 -9.80
N ILE A 323 17.86 20.07 -8.79
CA ILE A 323 17.36 21.38 -8.35
C ILE A 323 18.53 22.26 -7.88
N ALA A 324 19.44 21.72 -7.05
CA ALA A 324 20.62 22.44 -6.59
C ALA A 324 21.52 22.89 -7.76
N GLY A 325 21.79 22.01 -8.73
CA GLY A 325 22.58 22.33 -9.91
C GLY A 325 21.94 23.41 -10.79
N ARG A 326 20.62 23.35 -11.01
CA ARG A 326 19.89 24.34 -11.83
C ARG A 326 19.76 25.69 -11.14
N THR A 327 19.52 25.71 -9.83
CA THR A 327 19.31 26.94 -9.06
C THR A 327 20.61 27.60 -8.56
N GLY A 328 21.74 26.89 -8.61
CA GLY A 328 23.00 27.33 -8.02
C GLY A 328 23.00 27.37 -6.49
N ARG A 329 21.93 26.89 -5.84
CA ARG A 329 21.79 26.92 -4.38
C ARG A 329 22.52 25.73 -3.73
N PRO A 330 23.04 25.88 -2.50
CA PRO A 330 23.63 24.76 -1.78
C PRO A 330 22.65 23.57 -1.64
N CYS A 331 23.13 22.35 -1.91
CA CYS A 331 22.31 21.13 -1.86
C CYS A 331 21.54 21.00 -0.52
N LYS A 332 22.19 21.31 0.60
CA LYS A 332 21.57 21.28 1.93
C LYS A 332 20.39 22.24 2.07
N ALA A 333 20.47 23.44 1.47
CA ALA A 333 19.40 24.42 1.50
C ALA A 333 18.20 23.98 0.65
N VAL A 334 18.48 23.41 -0.53
CA VAL A 334 17.45 22.81 -1.40
C VAL A 334 16.77 21.63 -0.70
N ALA A 335 17.54 20.74 -0.08
CA ALA A 335 17.02 19.60 0.66
C ALA A 335 16.10 20.03 1.82
N ALA A 336 16.49 21.03 2.60
CA ALA A 336 15.68 21.55 3.69
C ALA A 336 14.36 22.17 3.18
N GLU A 337 14.39 22.96 2.11
CA GLU A 337 13.18 23.53 1.51
C GLU A 337 12.28 22.43 0.93
N TRP A 338 12.86 21.44 0.24
CA TRP A 338 12.13 20.32 -0.32
C TRP A 338 11.40 19.56 0.79
N PHE A 339 12.09 19.30 1.91
CA PHE A 339 11.53 18.64 3.07
C PHE A 339 10.39 19.46 3.71
N LEU A 340 10.55 20.78 3.87
CA LEU A 340 9.49 21.64 4.40
C LEU A 340 8.24 21.62 3.50
N ARG A 341 8.42 21.66 2.16
CA ARG A 341 7.30 21.51 1.22
C ARG A 341 6.64 20.14 1.35
N TYR A 342 7.40 19.07 1.56
CA TYR A 342 6.84 17.75 1.83
C TYR A 342 5.94 17.75 3.08
N LEU A 343 6.39 18.35 4.19
CA LEU A 343 5.59 18.44 5.41
C LEU A 343 4.26 19.17 5.16
N GLU A 344 4.29 20.29 4.44
CA GLU A 344 3.08 21.08 4.17
C GLU A 344 2.14 20.45 3.13
N GLN A 345 2.68 19.82 2.08
CA GLN A 345 1.89 19.26 0.97
C GLN A 345 1.40 17.83 1.23
N VAL A 346 2.02 17.11 2.17
CA VAL A 346 1.73 15.68 2.44
C VAL A 346 1.36 15.44 3.89
N VAL A 347 2.17 15.91 4.86
CA VAL A 347 1.94 15.58 6.28
C VAL A 347 0.79 16.39 6.87
N ARG A 348 0.73 17.70 6.61
CA ARG A 348 -0.36 18.56 7.11
C ARG A 348 -1.75 18.10 6.66
N PRO A 349 -2.00 17.76 5.37
CA PRO A 349 -3.30 17.26 4.93
C PRO A 349 -3.73 15.96 5.61
N VAL A 350 -2.79 15.07 5.92
CA VAL A 350 -3.07 13.81 6.63
C VAL A 350 -3.43 14.09 8.10
N LEU A 351 -2.72 15.01 8.77
CA LEU A 351 -3.07 15.47 10.12
C LEU A 351 -4.43 16.20 10.15
N TRP A 352 -4.75 16.93 9.09
CA TRP A 352 -6.03 17.64 8.95
C TRP A 352 -7.20 16.66 8.90
N LEU A 353 -7.08 15.56 8.14
CA LEU A 353 -8.13 14.54 8.08
C LEU A 353 -8.40 13.93 9.46
N ASP A 354 -7.35 13.63 10.22
CA ASP A 354 -7.49 13.14 11.58
C ASP A 354 -8.18 14.16 12.50
N ALA A 355 -7.77 15.42 12.42
CA ALA A 355 -8.33 16.50 13.24
C ALA A 355 -9.81 16.77 12.95
N GLU A 356 -10.20 16.81 11.67
CA GLU A 356 -11.54 17.22 11.24
C GLU A 356 -12.55 16.09 11.08
N ALA A 357 -12.08 14.86 10.80
CA ALA A 357 -12.95 13.71 10.61
C ALA A 357 -12.69 12.56 11.58
N GLY A 358 -11.63 12.61 12.39
CA GLY A 358 -11.25 11.48 13.24
C GLY A 358 -10.73 10.28 12.48
N ILE A 359 -10.18 10.50 11.28
CA ILE A 359 -9.70 9.43 10.40
C ILE A 359 -8.18 9.54 10.30
N ALA A 360 -7.49 8.65 11.00
CA ALA A 360 -6.06 8.47 10.83
C ALA A 360 -5.77 7.51 9.68
N LEU A 361 -4.68 7.77 8.96
CA LEU A 361 -4.26 6.99 7.80
C LEU A 361 -2.99 6.21 8.13
N GLU A 362 -2.90 4.98 7.66
CA GLU A 362 -1.68 4.17 7.56
C GLU A 362 -0.76 4.74 6.47
N ALA A 363 -0.39 6.02 6.59
CA ALA A 363 0.36 6.79 5.61
C ALA A 363 1.86 6.47 5.69
N HIS A 364 2.22 5.18 5.67
CA HIS A 364 3.60 4.74 5.51
C HIS A 364 4.13 5.08 4.11
N GLN A 365 5.44 4.93 3.89
CA GLN A 365 6.07 5.42 2.65
C GLN A 365 5.52 4.80 1.35
N GLN A 366 5.01 3.56 1.38
CA GLN A 366 4.45 2.94 0.18
C GLN A 366 2.99 3.37 -0.14
N ASN A 367 2.21 3.77 0.87
CA ASN A 367 0.83 4.26 0.73
C ASN A 367 0.75 5.78 0.55
N THR A 368 1.89 6.46 0.72
CA THR A 368 2.03 7.89 0.46
C THR A 368 2.62 8.11 -0.92
N LEU A 369 1.83 8.68 -1.82
CA LEU A 369 2.25 9.09 -3.15
C LEU A 369 2.58 10.58 -3.13
N LEU A 370 3.79 10.94 -3.56
CA LEU A 370 4.22 12.32 -3.68
C LEU A 370 4.09 12.78 -5.13
N LEU A 371 3.46 13.93 -5.33
CA LEU A 371 3.41 14.61 -6.63
C LEU A 371 4.52 15.65 -6.69
N LEU A 372 5.35 15.57 -7.74
CA LEU A 372 6.36 16.58 -8.02
C LEU A 372 5.88 17.51 -9.13
N ASP A 373 6.16 18.81 -9.01
CA ASP A 373 6.01 19.73 -10.13
C ASP A 373 7.08 19.48 -11.21
N ALA A 374 6.97 20.20 -12.33
CA ALA A 374 7.92 20.10 -13.45
C ALA A 374 9.37 20.40 -13.06
N ASP A 375 9.57 21.09 -11.94
CA ASP A 375 10.87 21.48 -11.41
C ASP A 375 11.42 20.47 -10.39
N GLY A 376 10.63 19.50 -9.97
CA GLY A 376 10.97 18.45 -9.01
C GLY A 376 10.65 18.79 -7.55
N TRP A 377 9.90 19.86 -7.27
CA TRP A 377 9.48 20.21 -5.91
C TRP A 377 8.20 19.48 -5.51
N PRO A 378 8.00 19.17 -4.21
CA PRO A 378 6.73 18.67 -3.70
C PRO A 378 5.63 19.68 -3.98
N ALA A 379 4.61 19.25 -4.72
CA ALA A 379 3.48 20.08 -5.14
C ALA A 379 2.13 19.52 -4.66
N GLY A 380 2.13 18.34 -4.05
CA GLY A 380 0.94 17.68 -3.57
C GLY A 380 1.21 16.24 -3.19
N GLY A 381 0.17 15.51 -2.81
CA GLY A 381 0.27 14.10 -2.49
C GLY A 381 -1.03 13.35 -2.71
N ARG A 382 -0.95 12.03 -2.66
CA ARG A 382 -2.13 11.19 -2.50
C ARG A 382 -1.89 10.10 -1.48
N TYR A 383 -2.91 9.77 -0.70
CA TYR A 383 -2.93 8.51 0.04
C TYR A 383 -3.58 7.43 -0.81
N ARG A 384 -3.12 6.18 -0.69
CA ARG A 384 -3.77 5.01 -1.29
C ARG A 384 -3.86 3.88 -0.26
N ASP A 385 -4.71 2.91 -0.59
CA ASP A 385 -5.00 1.70 0.17
C ASP A 385 -6.26 1.78 1.06
N ASN A 386 -6.93 0.64 1.17
CA ASN A 386 -8.16 0.46 1.94
C ASN A 386 -7.95 -0.39 3.20
N GLN A 387 -6.76 -0.96 3.38
CA GLN A 387 -6.42 -1.67 4.61
C GLN A 387 -6.12 -0.70 5.76
N GLY A 388 -5.66 0.52 5.45
CA GLY A 388 -5.03 1.42 6.40
C GLY A 388 -5.85 2.63 6.84
N TYR A 389 -7.17 2.49 7.02
CA TYR A 389 -7.98 3.53 7.66
C TYR A 389 -8.23 3.16 9.13
N TYR A 390 -8.07 4.13 10.03
CA TYR A 390 -8.44 4.01 11.43
C TYR A 390 -9.45 5.10 11.77
N PHE A 391 -10.69 4.71 12.07
CA PHE A 391 -11.70 5.64 12.57
C PHE A 391 -11.62 5.67 14.08
N ARG A 392 -11.42 6.85 14.66
CA ARG A 392 -11.39 7.02 16.11
C ARG A 392 -12.75 6.68 16.71
N GLU A 393 -12.76 5.82 17.72
CA GLU A 393 -13.96 5.49 18.48
C GLU A 393 -14.63 6.75 19.05
N SER A 394 -13.84 7.72 19.52
CA SER A 394 -14.35 9.00 20.04
C SER A 394 -15.13 9.83 19.00
N ARG A 395 -14.96 9.54 17.70
CA ARG A 395 -15.60 10.26 16.59
C ARG A 395 -16.70 9.46 15.91
N ARG A 396 -17.11 8.31 16.48
CA ARG A 396 -18.17 7.45 15.94
C ARG A 396 -19.46 8.20 15.63
N THR A 397 -19.99 8.96 16.58
CA THR A 397 -21.26 9.69 16.39
C THR A 397 -21.19 10.70 15.25
N GLU A 398 -20.07 11.39 15.09
CA GLU A 398 -19.87 12.37 14.00
C GLU A 398 -19.76 11.69 12.64
N LEU A 399 -19.07 10.56 12.57
CA LEU A 399 -18.92 9.77 11.35
C LEU A 399 -20.23 9.10 10.93
N ASP A 400 -20.97 8.53 11.88
CA ASP A 400 -22.29 7.93 11.64
C ASP A 400 -23.31 8.97 11.17
N ALA A 401 -23.28 10.18 11.74
CA ALA A 401 -24.11 11.29 11.26
C ALA A 401 -23.81 11.69 9.80
N ARG A 402 -22.58 11.49 9.32
CA ARG A 402 -22.18 11.75 7.92
C ARG A 402 -22.50 10.60 6.98
N LEU A 403 -22.39 9.36 7.46
CA LEU A 403 -22.70 8.15 6.71
C LEU A 403 -23.28 7.10 7.67
N PRO A 404 -24.60 7.00 7.79
CA PRO A 404 -25.23 6.05 8.70
C PRO A 404 -24.80 4.60 8.42
N GLY A 405 -24.47 3.86 9.47
CA GLY A 405 -24.01 2.46 9.38
C GLY A 405 -22.54 2.32 8.95
N ILE A 406 -21.78 3.41 8.92
CA ILE A 406 -20.35 3.36 8.62
C ILE A 406 -19.63 2.43 9.61
N GLY A 407 -18.76 1.56 9.09
CA GLY A 407 -17.97 0.66 9.92
C GLY A 407 -18.67 -0.65 10.32
N GLU A 408 -19.98 -0.82 10.06
CA GLU A 408 -20.72 -2.04 10.43
C GLU A 408 -20.17 -3.30 9.74
N TYR A 409 -19.81 -3.19 8.46
CA TYR A 409 -19.27 -4.31 7.68
C TYR A 409 -17.73 -4.33 7.61
N SER A 410 -17.11 -3.16 7.74
CA SER A 410 -15.67 -2.99 7.53
C SER A 410 -14.83 -3.10 8.80
N ASP A 411 -15.46 -3.05 9.97
CA ASP A 411 -14.79 -3.11 11.28
C ASP A 411 -13.60 -2.15 11.35
N THR A 412 -13.89 -0.86 11.13
CA THR A 412 -12.87 0.19 10.91
C THR A 412 -12.63 1.06 12.14
N PHE A 413 -13.52 1.00 13.13
CA PHE A 413 -13.38 1.77 14.36
C PHE A 413 -12.35 1.14 15.30
N VAL A 414 -11.47 1.98 15.82
CA VAL A 414 -10.36 1.60 16.69
C VAL A 414 -10.30 2.58 17.85
N SER A 415 -9.89 2.11 19.04
CA SER A 415 -9.72 3.01 20.19
C SER A 415 -8.74 4.13 19.84
N ASP A 416 -8.94 5.30 20.45
CA ASP A 416 -8.13 6.48 20.20
C ASP A 416 -6.65 6.24 20.55
N GLU A 417 -6.37 5.48 21.61
CA GLU A 417 -5.01 5.16 22.05
C GLU A 417 -4.28 4.27 21.04
N VAL A 418 -4.97 3.24 20.53
CA VAL A 418 -4.40 2.37 19.48
C VAL A 418 -4.23 3.19 18.20
N THR A 419 -5.22 4.01 17.85
CA THR A 419 -5.13 4.91 16.68
C THR A 419 -3.92 5.83 16.77
N ASP A 420 -3.67 6.46 17.92
CA ASP A 420 -2.51 7.32 18.14
C ASP A 420 -1.19 6.55 18.00
N GLU A 421 -1.10 5.34 18.58
CA GLU A 421 0.09 4.49 18.47
C GLU A 421 0.40 4.14 17.00
N ARG A 422 -0.62 3.71 16.24
CA ARG A 422 -0.46 3.32 14.84
C ARG A 422 -0.18 4.53 13.96
N PHE A 423 -0.87 5.64 14.20
CA PHE A 423 -0.69 6.86 13.42
C PHE A 423 0.70 7.46 13.62
N ALA A 424 1.21 7.46 14.86
CA ALA A 424 2.58 7.87 15.16
C ALA A 424 3.62 6.98 14.45
N TYR A 425 3.44 5.67 14.46
CA TYR A 425 4.34 4.78 13.74
C TYR A 425 4.32 5.04 12.23
N TYR A 426 3.15 5.08 11.60
CA TYR A 426 3.07 5.12 10.14
C TYR A 426 3.40 6.50 9.55
N LEU A 427 2.83 7.58 10.11
CA LEU A 427 3.07 8.93 9.60
C LEU A 427 4.40 9.51 10.08
N ALA A 428 4.78 9.30 11.35
CA ALA A 428 6.02 9.89 11.88
C ALA A 428 7.22 8.97 11.65
N ILE A 429 7.22 7.76 12.21
CA ILE A 429 8.41 6.90 12.22
C ILE A 429 8.72 6.33 10.83
N ASN A 430 7.77 5.61 10.24
CA ASN A 430 7.96 4.96 8.95
C ASN A 430 8.13 6.00 7.83
N ASN A 431 7.28 7.03 7.84
CA ASN A 431 7.24 8.03 6.79
C ASN A 431 8.26 9.17 7.01
N VAL A 432 8.00 10.13 7.92
CA VAL A 432 8.81 11.35 8.02
C VAL A 432 10.23 11.08 8.52
N LEU A 433 10.41 10.32 9.59
CA LEU A 433 11.76 9.96 10.08
C LEU A 433 12.49 9.06 9.08
N GLY A 434 11.79 8.14 8.40
CA GLY A 434 12.34 7.37 7.30
C GLY A 434 12.84 8.27 6.14
N LEU A 435 12.12 9.35 5.83
CA LEU A 435 12.53 10.33 4.81
C LEU A 435 13.75 11.14 5.28
N ILE A 436 13.79 11.58 6.54
CA ILE A 436 14.95 12.24 7.13
C ILE A 436 16.19 11.34 7.04
N GLY A 437 16.08 10.07 7.43
CA GLY A 437 17.15 9.09 7.31
C GLY A 437 17.59 8.85 5.85
N ALA A 438 16.68 8.96 4.89
CA ALA A 438 17.02 8.88 3.47
C ALA A 438 17.83 10.11 2.98
N PHE A 439 17.53 11.32 3.48
CA PHE A 439 18.34 12.51 3.24
C PHE A 439 19.74 12.37 3.85
N GLY A 440 19.82 11.91 5.10
CA GLY A 440 21.06 11.74 5.85
C GLY A 440 21.99 10.68 5.26
N SER A 441 21.47 9.46 5.03
CA SER A 441 22.23 8.34 4.46
C SER A 441 22.83 8.63 3.08
N GLN A 442 22.20 9.52 2.31
CA GLN A 442 22.67 9.95 0.99
C GLN A 442 23.42 11.30 1.02
N ARG A 443 23.71 11.82 2.22
CA ARG A 443 24.48 13.06 2.47
C ARG A 443 23.88 14.31 1.80
N LEU A 444 22.57 14.35 1.63
CA LEU A 444 21.85 15.48 1.03
C LEU A 444 21.63 16.62 2.04
N ALA A 445 21.40 16.26 3.30
CA ALA A 445 21.24 17.18 4.43
C ALA A 445 21.69 16.51 5.74
N ASP A 446 21.92 17.31 6.78
CA ASP A 446 22.13 16.81 8.14
C ASP A 446 20.77 16.44 8.74
N GLU A 447 20.65 15.24 9.32
CA GLU A 447 19.42 14.77 9.94
C GLU A 447 18.97 15.67 11.09
N ARG A 448 19.91 16.25 11.87
CA ARG A 448 19.60 17.17 12.97
C ARG A 448 18.88 18.43 12.50
N LEU A 449 19.27 18.94 11.33
CA LEU A 449 18.62 20.09 10.72
C LEU A 449 17.17 19.77 10.33
N LEU A 450 16.94 18.59 9.73
CA LEU A 450 15.60 18.17 9.31
C LEU A 450 14.72 17.78 10.50
N LEU A 451 15.28 17.17 11.54
CA LEU A 451 14.58 16.90 12.80
C LEU A 451 14.14 18.21 13.48
N ALA A 452 15.00 19.23 13.52
CA ALA A 452 14.65 20.55 14.03
C ALA A 452 13.54 21.21 13.18
N ALA A 453 13.63 21.10 11.85
CA ALA A 453 12.58 21.57 10.95
C ALA A 453 11.23 20.86 11.18
N PHE A 454 11.27 19.54 11.42
CA PHE A 454 10.07 18.76 11.73
C PHE A 454 9.49 19.12 13.10
N ARG A 455 10.32 19.27 14.15
CA ARG A 455 9.88 19.79 15.47
C ARG A 455 9.17 21.14 15.34
N ARG A 456 9.75 22.08 14.58
CA ARG A 456 9.14 23.40 14.36
C ARG A 456 7.78 23.26 13.66
N PHE A 457 7.70 22.48 12.58
CA PHE A 457 6.45 22.22 11.88
C PHE A 457 5.38 21.64 12.82
N LEU A 458 5.73 20.64 13.64
CA LEU A 458 4.80 20.06 14.62
C LEU A 458 4.35 21.10 15.66
N GLY A 459 5.25 21.97 16.12
CA GLY A 459 4.93 23.07 17.02
C GLY A 459 3.93 24.06 16.40
N ASP A 460 4.11 24.40 15.12
CA ASP A 460 3.19 25.26 14.38
C ASP A 460 1.81 24.58 14.17
N VAL A 461 1.79 23.26 13.96
CA VAL A 461 0.53 22.50 13.86
C VAL A 461 -0.17 22.38 15.21
N ALA A 462 0.57 22.24 16.32
CA ALA A 462 0.00 22.11 17.65
C ALA A 462 -0.52 23.44 18.22
N SER A 463 0.24 24.51 18.04
CA SER A 463 0.07 25.78 18.78
C SER A 463 0.05 27.03 17.90
N GLY A 464 0.28 26.90 16.60
CA GLY A 464 0.34 28.03 15.68
C GLY A 464 -1.03 28.60 15.28
N PRO A 465 -1.04 29.64 14.42
CA PRO A 465 -2.29 30.30 13.98
C PRO A 465 -3.25 29.36 13.23
N ALA A 466 -2.71 28.36 12.52
CA ALA A 466 -3.46 27.34 11.78
C ALA A 466 -3.36 25.98 12.48
N ARG A 467 -3.51 25.96 13.81
CA ARG A 467 -3.43 24.74 14.62
C ARG A 467 -4.50 23.73 14.23
N LEU A 468 -4.15 22.45 14.30
CA LEU A 468 -5.06 21.33 14.05
C LEU A 468 -5.45 20.65 15.36
N ARG A 469 -6.71 20.23 15.47
CA ARG A 469 -7.25 19.54 16.66
C ARG A 469 -6.95 18.03 16.63
N THR A 470 -5.68 17.67 16.63
CA THR A 470 -5.18 16.28 16.66
C THR A 470 -4.16 16.12 17.79
N SER A 471 -4.13 14.96 18.43
CA SER A 471 -3.22 14.62 19.53
C SER A 471 -1.79 14.33 19.05
N LEU A 472 -1.62 13.94 17.78
CA LEU A 472 -0.35 13.38 17.29
C LEU A 472 0.84 14.37 17.39
N PRO A 473 0.73 15.66 16.99
CA PRO A 473 1.85 16.60 17.08
C PRO A 473 2.36 16.79 18.50
N ALA A 474 1.47 16.95 19.48
CA ALA A 474 1.85 17.06 20.89
C ALA A 474 2.50 15.76 21.40
N HIS A 475 1.90 14.60 21.08
CA HIS A 475 2.47 13.31 21.44
C HIS A 475 3.91 13.12 20.93
N LEU A 476 4.17 13.51 19.67
CA LEU A 476 5.50 13.43 19.06
C LEU A 476 6.51 14.43 19.65
N LEU A 477 6.07 15.57 20.17
CA LEU A 477 6.94 16.58 20.76
C LEU A 477 7.28 16.28 22.23
N ASP A 478 6.30 15.79 22.98
CA ASP A 478 6.36 15.71 24.45
C ASP A 478 6.75 14.31 24.95
N SER A 479 6.51 13.26 24.18
CA SER A 479 6.84 11.90 24.63
C SER A 479 8.35 11.65 24.53
N PRO A 480 9.03 11.16 25.60
CA PRO A 480 10.45 10.81 25.53
C PRO A 480 10.72 9.56 24.68
N VAL A 481 9.68 8.76 24.42
CA VAL A 481 9.76 7.50 23.71
C VAL A 481 8.63 7.35 22.70
N LEU A 482 8.86 6.56 21.65
CA LEU A 482 7.84 6.23 20.66
C LEU A 482 7.67 4.72 20.54
N ARG A 483 6.44 4.28 20.26
CA ARG A 483 6.12 2.89 19.95
C ARG A 483 6.41 2.63 18.48
N CYS A 484 7.28 1.68 18.21
CA CYS A 484 7.77 1.37 16.87
C CYS A 484 7.51 -0.10 16.56
N LYS A 485 6.95 -0.37 15.38
CA LYS A 485 6.69 -1.74 14.92
C LYS A 485 7.99 -2.50 14.73
N ALA A 486 8.10 -3.64 15.38
CA ALA A 486 9.23 -4.55 15.28
C ALA A 486 8.94 -5.62 14.22
N ASN A 487 9.22 -5.30 12.95
CA ASN A 487 8.98 -6.23 11.84
C ASN A 487 9.71 -7.58 12.01
N LEU A 488 10.94 -7.58 12.55
CA LEU A 488 11.67 -8.82 12.81
C LEU A 488 10.95 -9.71 13.82
N LEU A 489 10.53 -9.15 14.97
CA LEU A 489 9.80 -9.90 15.99
C LEU A 489 8.44 -10.34 15.47
N THR A 490 7.72 -9.46 14.78
CA THR A 490 6.43 -9.77 14.16
C THR A 490 6.55 -10.97 13.22
N ARG A 491 7.59 -11.01 12.38
CA ARG A 491 7.90 -12.18 11.54
C ARG A 491 8.29 -13.41 12.33
N LEU A 492 9.11 -13.27 13.36
CA LEU A 492 9.57 -14.39 14.17
C LEU A 492 8.40 -15.10 14.87
N HIS A 493 7.40 -14.33 15.31
CA HIS A 493 6.17 -14.85 15.92
C HIS A 493 5.14 -15.37 14.90
N GLY A 494 5.43 -15.32 13.59
CA GLY A 494 4.54 -15.83 12.55
C GLY A 494 3.22 -15.06 12.41
N LEU A 495 3.15 -13.83 12.91
CA LEU A 495 1.92 -13.03 12.86
C LEU A 495 1.58 -12.65 11.42
N ASP A 496 0.29 -12.67 11.08
CA ASP A 496 -0.25 -12.12 9.84
C ASP A 496 -1.02 -10.83 10.16
N GLU A 497 -0.54 -9.70 9.65
CA GLU A 497 -1.10 -8.38 9.97
C GLU A 497 -2.45 -8.08 9.33
N LEU A 498 -2.98 -8.98 8.49
CA LEU A 498 -4.35 -8.86 8.00
C LEU A 498 -5.34 -9.61 8.90
N VAL A 499 -4.86 -10.51 9.75
CA VAL A 499 -5.70 -11.39 10.56
C VAL A 499 -5.58 -11.05 12.03
N GLY A 500 -6.73 -10.89 12.67
CA GLY A 500 -6.84 -10.62 14.09
C GLY A 500 -7.04 -9.14 14.44
N PRO A 501 -7.12 -8.83 15.73
CA PRO A 501 -7.33 -7.46 16.21
C PRO A 501 -6.14 -6.54 15.92
N VAL A 502 -6.43 -5.27 15.59
CA VAL A 502 -5.41 -4.27 15.19
C VAL A 502 -4.35 -4.05 16.26
N ASP A 503 -4.71 -4.17 17.53
CA ASP A 503 -3.82 -3.99 18.69
C ASP A 503 -2.74 -5.07 18.78
N THR A 504 -3.05 -6.31 18.38
CA THR A 504 -2.26 -7.53 18.63
C THR A 504 -1.67 -8.15 17.37
N GLN A 505 -2.10 -7.74 16.17
CA GLN A 505 -1.62 -8.28 14.89
C GLN A 505 -0.14 -7.98 14.56
N SER A 506 0.56 -7.20 15.40
CA SER A 506 1.98 -6.84 15.19
C SER A 506 2.67 -6.58 16.53
N VAL A 507 3.97 -6.87 16.60
CA VAL A 507 4.78 -6.58 17.78
C VAL A 507 5.32 -5.16 17.73
N TYR A 508 5.15 -4.40 18.81
CA TYR A 508 5.68 -3.05 18.97
C TYR A 508 6.71 -3.00 20.10
N VAL A 509 7.81 -2.30 19.86
CA VAL A 509 8.88 -2.02 20.83
C VAL A 509 8.95 -0.52 21.10
N THR A 510 9.64 -0.14 22.16
CA THR A 510 9.81 1.27 22.54
C THR A 510 11.19 1.75 22.07
N ILE A 511 11.22 2.90 21.38
CA ILE A 511 12.46 3.56 20.93
C ILE A 511 12.55 4.96 21.55
N ALA A 512 13.77 5.50 21.68
CA ALA A 512 13.97 6.89 22.08
C ALA A 512 13.37 7.83 21.01
N ASN A 513 12.68 8.88 21.44
CA ASN A 513 12.10 9.86 20.53
C ASN A 513 13.17 10.87 20.05
N PRO A 514 13.58 10.86 18.77
CA PRO A 514 14.57 11.82 18.26
C PRO A 514 14.04 13.26 18.19
N LEU A 515 12.74 13.46 18.42
CA LEU A 515 12.12 14.77 18.47
C LEU A 515 12.03 15.30 19.90
N HIS A 516 12.28 14.53 20.96
CA HIS A 516 12.14 15.03 22.33
C HIS A 516 13.37 15.85 22.79
N SER A 517 14.55 15.50 22.28
CA SER A 517 15.84 16.09 22.68
C SER A 517 16.11 17.48 22.13
#